data_AF-A0A0W1IHW5-F1
#
_entry.id   AF-A0A0W1IHW5-F1
#
_cell.length_a   1.000
_cell.length_b   1.000
_cell.length_c   1.000
_cell.angle_alpha   90.00
_cell.angle_beta   90.00
_cell.angle_gamma   90.00
#
_symmetry.space_group_name_H-M   'P 1'
#
loop_
_entity.id
_entity.type
_entity.pdbx_description
1 polymer ?
#
loop_
_entity_poly.entity_id
_entity_poly.type
_entity_poly.pdbx_seq_one_letter_code
_entity_poly.pdbx_strand_id
1 'polypeptide(L)'
;MNAGALPAVRWWLAALFLGFGTITVGLWLSQTFPQDSFAAEPGYGAPVLAFEFAGGQDDLLAIFGPDSDPRQVGRLAAMRTGNERDYLYMLLYAGFLASGLIALGRETGLRIVAVAAALPILAALCDGYENWLLFDIQAAFTAGDYSPAMASLPYPVAAKFVLLALTNVAIGLALAQLGGRWWTLAGTLVIVACVPTLMAIALPAHYGWTLLAAAGGGWIVLLGTAAIASWRGVVQARPLVVAPTAPPPRPIARPSARRQASPPATGFGRRRR
;
A
#
# COMPACT_ATOMS: atom_id res chain seq x y z
N MET A 1 -18.06 -12.97 28.51
CA MET A 1 -17.15 -12.56 27.42
C MET A 1 -17.42 -11.08 27.17
N ASN A 2 -16.44 -10.21 27.43
CA ASN A 2 -16.65 -8.76 27.34
C ASN A 2 -16.88 -8.34 25.89
N ALA A 3 -17.91 -7.50 25.68
CA ALA A 3 -18.36 -6.92 24.41
C ALA A 3 -17.38 -5.91 23.79
N GLY A 4 -16.08 -6.04 24.06
CA GLY A 4 -15.01 -5.30 23.39
C GLY A 4 -14.61 -6.06 22.13
N ALA A 5 -15.42 -5.99 21.08
CA ALA A 5 -15.06 -6.50 19.77
C ALA A 5 -13.63 -6.02 19.42
N LEU A 6 -12.78 -6.96 19.02
CA LEU A 6 -11.37 -6.74 18.71
C LEU A 6 -11.20 -5.42 17.93
N PRO A 7 -10.52 -4.40 18.49
CA PRO A 7 -10.60 -3.02 18.00
C PRO A 7 -10.14 -2.82 16.54
N ALA A 8 -9.49 -3.82 15.95
CA ALA A 8 -9.06 -3.84 14.55
C ALA A 8 -10.11 -4.40 13.57
N VAL A 9 -11.09 -5.21 14.00
CA VAL A 9 -11.98 -5.97 13.08
C VAL A 9 -12.78 -5.05 12.16
N ARG A 10 -13.31 -3.93 12.69
CA ARG A 10 -14.03 -2.95 11.86
C ARG A 10 -13.16 -2.35 10.74
N TRP A 11 -11.86 -2.19 10.97
CA TRP A 11 -10.92 -1.66 9.99
C TRP A 11 -10.54 -2.72 8.97
N TRP A 12 -10.41 -3.99 9.40
CA TRP A 12 -10.24 -5.10 8.46
C TRP A 12 -11.45 -5.28 7.54
N LEU A 13 -12.68 -5.15 8.07
CA LEU A 13 -13.89 -5.17 7.25
C LEU A 13 -13.92 -3.99 6.28
N ALA A 14 -13.63 -2.77 6.75
CA ALA A 14 -13.55 -1.60 5.87
C ALA A 14 -12.51 -1.80 4.75
N ALA A 15 -11.32 -2.29 5.08
CA ALA A 15 -10.28 -2.60 4.09
C ALA A 15 -10.74 -3.67 3.10
N LEU A 16 -11.43 -4.71 3.57
CA LEU A 16 -11.95 -5.77 2.71
C LEU A 16 -12.98 -5.22 1.70
N PHE A 17 -14.00 -4.49 2.19
CA PHE A 17 -15.04 -3.93 1.33
C PHE A 17 -14.49 -2.89 0.35
N LEU A 18 -13.65 -1.97 0.84
CA LEU A 18 -13.04 -0.95 0.00
C LEU A 18 -12.07 -1.56 -0.99
N GLY A 19 -11.28 -2.57 -0.61
CA GLY A 19 -10.36 -3.25 -1.52
C GLY A 19 -11.08 -4.00 -2.66
N PHE A 20 -12.21 -4.66 -2.38
CA PHE A 20 -13.07 -5.20 -3.44
C PHE A 20 -13.64 -4.08 -4.32
N GLY A 21 -14.05 -2.96 -3.73
CA GLY A 21 -14.45 -1.76 -4.46
C GLY A 21 -13.36 -1.27 -5.39
N THR A 22 -12.13 -1.12 -4.90
CA THR A 22 -10.95 -0.69 -5.66
C THR A 22 -10.68 -1.62 -6.84
N ILE A 23 -10.69 -2.94 -6.64
CA ILE A 23 -10.48 -3.89 -7.75
C ILE A 23 -11.60 -3.77 -8.78
N THR A 24 -12.86 -3.74 -8.33
CA THR A 24 -14.01 -3.71 -9.24
C THR A 24 -14.05 -2.43 -10.05
N VAL A 25 -13.88 -1.28 -9.38
CA VAL A 25 -13.85 0.03 -10.05
C VAL A 25 -12.59 0.17 -10.90
N GLY A 26 -11.44 -0.31 -10.46
CA GLY A 26 -10.20 -0.28 -11.26
C GLY A 26 -10.31 -1.12 -12.55
N LEU A 27 -10.93 -2.30 -12.48
CA LEU A 27 -11.22 -3.12 -13.66
C LEU A 27 -12.21 -2.44 -14.61
N TRP A 28 -13.25 -1.79 -14.08
CA TRP A 28 -14.19 -1.01 -14.88
C TRP A 28 -13.53 0.23 -15.51
N LEU A 29 -12.68 0.91 -14.76
CA LEU A 29 -11.97 2.10 -15.19
C LEU A 29 -10.93 1.78 -16.28
N SER A 30 -10.25 0.63 -16.18
CA SER A 30 -9.30 0.18 -17.21
C SER A 30 -9.97 -0.02 -18.58
N GLN A 31 -11.27 -0.35 -18.61
CA GLN A 31 -12.06 -0.44 -19.85
C GLN A 31 -12.58 0.92 -20.34
N THR A 32 -12.56 1.94 -19.49
CA THR A 32 -13.01 3.29 -19.85
C THR A 32 -11.90 4.11 -20.50
N PHE A 33 -10.66 3.93 -20.03
CA PHE A 33 -9.49 4.57 -20.64
C PHE A 33 -9.24 4.07 -22.07
N PRO A 34 -8.48 4.82 -22.89
CA PRO A 34 -8.05 4.35 -24.20
C PRO A 34 -7.31 3.02 -24.08
N GLN A 35 -7.63 2.07 -24.97
CA GLN A 35 -7.01 0.75 -25.00
C GLN A 35 -5.72 0.72 -25.84
N ASP A 36 -5.55 1.72 -26.71
CA ASP A 36 -4.40 1.90 -27.58
C ASP A 36 -3.89 3.35 -27.53
N SER A 37 -2.59 3.49 -27.80
CA SER A 37 -1.94 4.76 -28.12
C SER A 37 -1.71 4.84 -29.63
N PHE A 38 -1.43 6.03 -30.17
CA PHE A 38 -1.07 6.17 -31.59
C PHE A 38 0.27 5.48 -31.92
N ALA A 39 1.32 5.85 -31.20
CA ALA A 39 2.70 5.40 -31.39
C ALA A 39 3.54 5.47 -30.10
N ALA A 40 2.92 5.59 -28.92
CA ALA A 40 3.65 5.65 -27.65
C ALA A 40 4.49 4.38 -27.43
N GLU A 41 5.69 4.56 -26.86
CA GLU A 41 6.61 3.46 -26.59
C GLU A 41 5.96 2.39 -25.69
N PRO A 42 6.05 1.09 -26.04
CA PRO A 42 5.38 0.03 -25.28
C PRO A 42 5.77 -0.03 -23.80
N GLY A 43 6.96 0.45 -23.44
CA GLY A 43 7.46 0.38 -22.07
C GLY A 43 6.73 1.31 -21.10
N TYR A 44 5.97 2.31 -21.57
CA TYR A 44 5.04 3.08 -20.71
C TYR A 44 3.88 2.21 -20.21
N GLY A 45 3.51 1.15 -20.94
CA GLY A 45 2.38 0.30 -20.62
C GLY A 45 1.06 0.87 -21.13
N ALA A 46 0.10 1.07 -20.23
CA ALA A 46 -1.23 1.56 -20.60
C ALA A 46 -1.18 3.02 -21.10
N PRO A 47 -2.06 3.43 -22.03
CA PRO A 47 -2.09 4.81 -22.54
C PRO A 47 -2.26 5.87 -21.46
N VAL A 48 -3.00 5.56 -20.38
CA VAL A 48 -3.11 6.46 -19.23
C VAL A 48 -1.75 6.72 -18.60
N LEU A 49 -0.96 5.68 -18.29
CA LEU A 49 0.39 5.84 -17.74
C LEU A 49 1.32 6.57 -18.71
N ALA A 50 1.22 6.31 -20.02
CA ALA A 50 1.98 7.07 -21.00
C ALA A 50 1.67 8.57 -20.91
N PHE A 51 0.42 8.94 -20.69
CA PHE A 51 0.01 10.33 -20.51
C PHE A 51 0.49 10.94 -19.19
N GLU A 52 0.45 10.21 -18.09
CA GLU A 52 1.00 10.67 -16.79
C GLU A 52 2.50 11.01 -16.89
N PHE A 53 3.24 10.29 -17.73
CA PHE A 53 4.68 10.49 -17.91
C PHE A 53 5.05 11.27 -19.19
N ALA A 54 4.08 11.91 -19.85
CA ALA A 54 4.35 12.71 -21.04
C ALA A 54 5.25 13.91 -20.68
N GLY A 55 6.33 14.11 -21.45
CA GLY A 55 7.30 15.20 -21.29
C GLY A 55 7.10 16.37 -22.24
N GLY A 56 6.33 16.21 -23.32
CA GLY A 56 6.10 17.28 -24.31
C GLY A 56 5.08 16.94 -25.40
N GLN A 57 5.02 17.80 -26.43
CA GLN A 57 4.10 17.64 -27.58
C GLN A 57 4.31 16.33 -28.31
N ASP A 58 5.56 15.92 -28.52
CA ASP A 58 5.86 14.70 -29.26
C ASP A 58 5.28 13.46 -28.56
N ASP A 59 5.35 13.42 -27.22
CA ASP A 59 4.73 12.35 -26.42
C ASP A 59 3.21 12.39 -26.53
N LEU A 60 2.60 13.58 -26.42
CA LEU A 60 1.15 13.71 -26.54
C LEU A 60 0.64 13.31 -27.94
N LEU A 61 1.39 13.63 -29.00
CA LEU A 61 1.11 13.16 -30.35
C LEU A 61 1.31 11.65 -30.47
N ALA A 62 2.33 11.07 -29.82
CA ALA A 62 2.51 9.63 -29.76
C ALA A 62 1.39 8.92 -28.98
N ILE A 63 0.75 9.58 -28.02
CA ILE A 63 -0.34 9.00 -27.25
C ILE A 63 -1.67 9.14 -28.01
N PHE A 64 -2.05 10.37 -28.35
CA PHE A 64 -3.37 10.68 -28.89
C PHE A 64 -3.43 10.63 -30.42
N GLY A 65 -2.33 10.89 -31.10
CA GLY A 65 -2.24 11.00 -32.56
C GLY A 65 -2.29 12.44 -33.06
N PRO A 66 -1.86 12.69 -34.31
CA PRO A 66 -2.03 13.98 -34.98
C PRO A 66 -3.49 14.23 -35.38
N ASP A 67 -3.83 15.46 -35.76
CA ASP A 67 -5.19 15.87 -36.16
C ASP A 67 -5.70 15.12 -37.41
N SER A 68 -4.79 14.56 -38.20
CA SER A 68 -5.11 13.71 -39.34
C SER A 68 -5.51 12.28 -38.96
N ASP A 69 -5.33 11.87 -37.70
CA ASP A 69 -5.71 10.55 -37.23
C ASP A 69 -7.21 10.50 -36.85
N PRO A 70 -8.03 9.67 -37.55
CA PRO A 70 -9.46 9.56 -37.26
C PRO A 70 -9.77 9.04 -35.85
N ARG A 71 -8.82 8.41 -35.14
CA ARG A 71 -9.01 7.90 -33.77
C ARG A 71 -8.65 8.90 -32.68
N GLN A 72 -8.03 10.04 -33.02
CA GLN A 72 -7.53 11.01 -32.05
C GLN A 72 -8.63 11.51 -31.11
N VAL A 73 -9.76 11.96 -31.67
CA VAL A 73 -10.91 12.44 -30.90
C VAL A 73 -11.45 11.37 -29.94
N GLY A 74 -11.50 10.12 -30.39
CA GLY A 74 -11.94 8.99 -29.56
C GLY A 74 -11.01 8.73 -28.38
N ARG A 75 -9.70 8.75 -28.59
CA ARG A 75 -8.70 8.57 -27.52
C ARG A 75 -8.73 9.73 -26.52
N LEU A 76 -8.83 10.97 -26.99
CA LEU A 76 -8.97 12.14 -26.11
C LEU A 76 -10.23 12.06 -25.25
N ALA A 77 -11.37 11.73 -25.85
CA ALA A 77 -12.65 11.62 -25.15
C ALA A 77 -12.64 10.48 -24.11
N ALA A 78 -12.08 9.33 -24.45
CA ALA A 78 -11.93 8.21 -23.53
C ALA A 78 -10.98 8.53 -22.37
N MET A 79 -9.85 9.19 -22.65
CA MET A 79 -8.91 9.63 -21.63
C MET A 79 -9.56 10.61 -20.66
N ARG A 80 -10.30 11.60 -21.19
CA ARG A 80 -11.03 12.56 -20.35
C ARG A 80 -12.06 11.85 -19.47
N THR A 81 -12.86 10.97 -20.06
CA THR A 81 -13.88 10.20 -19.33
C THR A 81 -13.26 9.32 -18.24
N GLY A 82 -12.10 8.72 -18.51
CA GLY A 82 -11.33 7.96 -17.54
C GLY A 82 -10.90 8.84 -16.35
N ASN A 83 -10.23 9.95 -16.62
CA ASN A 83 -9.78 10.91 -15.59
C ASN A 83 -10.93 11.45 -14.72
N GLU A 84 -12.11 11.70 -15.32
CA GLU A 84 -13.30 12.16 -14.59
C GLU A 84 -13.81 11.10 -13.60
N ARG A 85 -13.73 9.83 -13.98
CA ARG A 85 -14.19 8.70 -13.15
C ARG A 85 -13.15 8.23 -12.15
N ASP A 86 -11.88 8.50 -12.41
CA ASP A 86 -10.77 8.07 -11.58
C ASP A 86 -10.82 8.65 -10.15
N TYR A 87 -11.45 9.80 -9.93
CA TYR A 87 -11.72 10.32 -8.58
C TYR A 87 -12.44 9.32 -7.65
N LEU A 88 -13.35 8.50 -8.19
CA LEU A 88 -13.99 7.44 -7.40
C LEU A 88 -12.98 6.35 -7.02
N TYR A 89 -12.11 5.97 -7.96
CA TYR A 89 -11.05 5.00 -7.73
C TYR A 89 -10.05 5.52 -6.69
N MET A 90 -9.68 6.81 -6.73
CA MET A 90 -8.85 7.48 -5.74
C MET A 90 -9.40 7.36 -4.32
N LEU A 91 -10.69 7.67 -4.14
CA LEU A 91 -11.35 7.56 -2.84
C LEU A 91 -11.35 6.11 -2.32
N LEU A 92 -11.60 5.15 -3.21
CA LEU A 92 -11.64 3.73 -2.85
C LEU A 92 -10.26 3.19 -2.48
N TYR A 93 -9.22 3.43 -3.30
CA TYR A 93 -7.88 2.93 -2.98
C TYR A 93 -7.31 3.64 -1.75
N ALA A 94 -7.52 4.94 -1.58
CA ALA A 94 -7.04 5.66 -0.41
C ALA A 94 -7.69 5.12 0.86
N GLY A 95 -9.01 4.93 0.84
CA GLY A 95 -9.75 4.34 1.94
C GLY A 95 -9.33 2.90 2.24
N PHE A 96 -9.14 2.07 1.22
CA PHE A 96 -8.66 0.70 1.34
C PHE A 96 -7.30 0.63 2.04
N LEU A 97 -6.30 1.36 1.52
CA LEU A 97 -4.94 1.33 2.05
C LEU A 97 -4.87 1.94 3.45
N ALA A 98 -5.54 3.08 3.68
CA ALA A 98 -5.56 3.73 4.99
C ALA A 98 -6.22 2.83 6.05
N SER A 99 -7.37 2.23 5.75
CA SER A 99 -8.06 1.32 6.68
C SER A 99 -7.23 0.07 6.97
N GLY A 100 -6.57 -0.52 5.97
CA GLY A 100 -5.67 -1.66 6.16
C GLY A 100 -4.45 -1.33 7.01
N LEU A 101 -3.82 -0.16 6.81
CA LEU A 101 -2.71 0.32 7.64
C LEU A 101 -3.14 0.60 9.09
N ILE A 102 -4.32 1.20 9.30
CA ILE A 102 -4.87 1.36 10.66
C ILE A 102 -5.10 0.00 11.32
N ALA A 103 -5.63 -0.98 10.58
CA ALA A 103 -5.85 -2.32 11.09
C ALA A 103 -4.52 -3.00 11.46
N LEU A 104 -3.52 -2.96 10.58
CA LEU A 104 -2.17 -3.47 10.83
C LEU A 104 -1.49 -2.79 12.02
N GLY A 105 -1.58 -1.47 12.13
CA GLY A 105 -1.03 -0.72 13.25
C GLY A 105 -1.67 -1.10 14.59
N ARG A 106 -2.95 -1.48 14.59
CA ARG A 106 -3.65 -1.99 15.78
C ARG A 106 -3.28 -3.43 16.12
N GLU A 107 -3.13 -4.30 15.13
CA GLU A 107 -2.73 -5.70 15.34
C GLU A 107 -1.27 -5.81 15.82
N THR A 108 -0.38 -5.00 15.26
CA THR A 108 1.05 -5.02 15.61
C THR A 108 1.40 -4.14 16.81
N GLY A 109 0.53 -3.19 17.18
CA GLY A 109 0.81 -2.15 18.17
C GLY A 109 1.78 -1.06 17.68
N LEU A 110 2.19 -1.09 16.40
CA LEU A 110 3.15 -0.15 15.83
C LEU A 110 2.46 1.14 15.41
N ARG A 111 2.62 2.19 16.22
CA ARG A 111 2.04 3.52 15.95
C ARG A 111 2.46 4.11 14.61
N ILE A 112 3.70 3.85 14.17
CA ILE A 112 4.21 4.35 12.89
C ILE A 112 3.41 3.81 11.70
N VAL A 113 2.93 2.57 11.76
CA VAL A 113 2.09 1.97 10.70
C VAL A 113 0.73 2.66 10.64
N ALA A 114 0.15 3.01 11.79
CA ALA A 114 -1.09 3.76 11.84
C ALA A 114 -0.93 5.20 11.31
N VAL A 115 0.21 5.86 11.60
CA VAL A 115 0.53 7.18 11.04
C VAL A 115 0.72 7.11 9.52
N ALA A 116 1.32 6.02 9.02
CA ALA A 116 1.50 5.79 7.59
C ALA A 116 0.17 5.72 6.81
N ALA A 117 -0.98 5.57 7.48
CA ALA A 117 -2.30 5.66 6.84
C ALA A 117 -2.58 7.03 6.19
N ALA A 118 -1.82 8.08 6.53
CA ALA A 118 -1.86 9.36 5.84
C ALA A 118 -1.24 9.30 4.43
N LEU A 119 -0.28 8.40 4.16
CA LEU A 119 0.40 8.30 2.88
C LEU A 119 -0.53 8.06 1.69
N PRO A 120 -1.45 7.07 1.70
CA PRO A 120 -2.36 6.86 0.57
C PRO A 120 -3.38 7.99 0.40
N ILE A 121 -3.69 8.76 1.46
CA ILE A 121 -4.53 9.95 1.36
C ILE A 121 -3.78 11.06 0.62
N LEU A 122 -2.51 11.30 0.99
CA LEU A 122 -1.66 12.25 0.28
C LEU A 122 -1.43 11.83 -1.17
N ALA A 123 -1.28 10.53 -1.44
CA ALA A 123 -1.15 10.01 -2.80
C ALA A 123 -2.39 10.36 -3.64
N ALA A 124 -3.60 10.14 -3.10
CA ALA A 124 -4.86 10.50 -3.78
C ALA A 124 -5.03 12.01 -4.00
N LEU A 125 -4.46 12.86 -3.13
CA LEU A 125 -4.44 14.31 -3.36
C LEU A 125 -3.48 14.68 -4.49
N CYS A 126 -2.31 14.04 -4.57
CA CYS A 126 -1.40 14.20 -5.70
C CYS A 126 -2.05 13.75 -7.01
N ASP A 127 -2.71 12.60 -7.00
CA ASP A 127 -3.47 12.03 -8.11
C ASP A 127 -4.61 12.96 -8.56
N GLY A 128 -5.34 13.55 -7.60
CA GLY A 128 -6.38 14.53 -7.90
C GLY A 128 -5.85 15.82 -8.52
N TYR A 129 -4.67 16.29 -8.09
CA TYR A 129 -3.99 17.44 -8.68
C TYR A 129 -3.44 17.14 -10.07
N GLU A 130 -2.90 15.94 -10.26
CA GLU A 130 -2.51 15.44 -11.57
C GLU A 130 -3.70 15.40 -12.53
N ASN A 131 -4.83 14.81 -12.17
CA ASN A 131 -6.00 14.75 -13.07
C ASN A 131 -6.47 16.14 -13.48
N TRP A 132 -6.37 17.12 -12.59
CA TRP A 132 -6.62 18.52 -12.93
C TRP A 132 -5.65 19.03 -14.00
N LEU A 133 -4.35 18.79 -13.87
CA LEU A 133 -3.35 19.13 -14.89
C LEU A 133 -3.60 18.40 -16.21
N LEU A 134 -3.97 17.11 -16.16
CA LEU A 134 -4.28 16.31 -17.35
C LEU A 134 -5.48 16.90 -18.11
N PHE A 135 -6.52 17.37 -17.42
CA PHE A 135 -7.63 18.05 -18.08
C PHE A 135 -7.22 19.34 -18.78
N ASP A 136 -6.37 20.15 -18.14
CA ASP A 136 -5.84 21.37 -18.73
C ASP A 136 -5.02 21.06 -19.99
N ILE A 137 -4.17 20.03 -19.93
CA ILE A 137 -3.38 19.57 -21.09
C ILE A 137 -4.31 19.10 -22.22
N GLN A 138 -5.33 18.31 -21.91
CA GLN A 138 -6.29 17.83 -22.91
C GLN A 138 -7.09 18.97 -23.55
N ALA A 139 -7.49 19.98 -22.76
CA ALA A 139 -8.23 21.14 -23.27
C ALA A 139 -7.38 22.01 -24.20
N ALA A 140 -6.07 22.13 -23.91
CA ALA A 140 -5.13 22.90 -24.72
C ALA A 140 -4.42 22.08 -25.81
N PHE A 141 -4.69 20.77 -25.93
CA PHE A 141 -3.98 19.86 -26.82
C PHE A 141 -3.99 20.31 -28.29
N THR A 142 -5.15 20.75 -28.81
CA THR A 142 -5.27 21.26 -30.19
C THR A 142 -4.76 22.70 -30.35
N ALA A 143 -4.62 23.44 -29.26
CA ALA A 143 -4.14 24.82 -29.27
C ALA A 143 -2.60 24.92 -29.13
N GLY A 144 -1.94 23.87 -28.63
CA GLY A 144 -0.50 23.81 -28.42
C GLY A 144 0.02 24.64 -27.23
N ASP A 145 -0.86 25.18 -26.38
CA ASP A 145 -0.52 26.10 -25.28
C ASP A 145 -0.79 25.49 -23.89
N TYR A 146 -0.13 24.37 -23.59
CA TYR A 146 -0.27 23.63 -22.31
C TYR A 146 1.00 23.68 -21.44
N SER A 147 1.95 24.56 -21.76
CA SER A 147 3.30 24.57 -21.18
C SER A 147 3.34 24.59 -19.64
N PRO A 148 2.50 25.38 -18.91
CA PRO A 148 2.53 25.38 -17.45
C PRO A 148 2.07 24.06 -16.82
N ALA A 149 1.03 23.45 -17.39
CA ALA A 149 0.50 22.19 -16.89
C ALA A 149 1.46 21.03 -17.16
N MET A 150 2.03 20.97 -18.37
CA MET A 150 3.06 19.97 -18.71
C MET A 150 4.33 20.11 -17.86
N ALA A 151 4.78 21.33 -17.57
CA ALA A 151 5.94 21.53 -16.70
C ALA A 151 5.67 21.08 -15.26
N SER A 152 4.40 21.13 -14.82
CA SER A 152 4.00 20.76 -13.47
C SER A 152 3.71 19.27 -13.32
N LEU A 153 3.26 18.58 -14.38
CA LEU A 153 2.79 17.19 -14.37
C LEU A 153 3.75 16.18 -13.72
N PRO A 154 5.09 16.21 -13.96
CA PRO A 154 5.99 15.21 -13.40
C PRO A 154 6.01 15.19 -11.86
N TYR A 155 5.73 16.30 -11.20
CA TYR A 155 5.83 16.41 -9.75
C TYR A 155 4.74 15.64 -8.99
N PRO A 156 3.42 15.86 -9.22
CA PRO A 156 2.39 15.06 -8.58
C PRO A 156 2.44 13.59 -8.98
N VAL A 157 2.81 13.27 -10.23
CA VAL A 157 2.95 11.89 -10.70
C VAL A 157 4.07 11.16 -9.94
N ALA A 158 5.26 11.77 -9.83
CA ALA A 158 6.34 11.18 -9.04
C ALA A 158 5.95 11.08 -7.55
N ALA A 159 5.34 12.13 -7.00
CA ALA A 159 4.93 12.16 -5.60
C ALA A 159 3.89 11.05 -5.28
N LYS A 160 2.86 10.86 -6.10
CA LYS A 160 1.84 9.83 -5.88
C LYS A 160 2.48 8.44 -5.84
N PHE A 161 3.34 8.12 -6.80
CA PHE A 161 3.95 6.80 -6.88
C PHE A 161 4.96 6.55 -5.77
N VAL A 162 5.72 7.57 -5.35
CA VAL A 162 6.59 7.46 -4.16
C VAL A 162 5.76 7.22 -2.90
N LEU A 163 4.66 7.95 -2.71
CA LEU A 163 3.77 7.78 -1.56
C LEU A 163 3.11 6.38 -1.53
N LEU A 164 2.70 5.85 -2.69
CA LEU A 164 2.19 4.49 -2.82
C LEU A 164 3.27 3.43 -2.57
N ALA A 165 4.50 3.64 -3.02
CA ALA A 165 5.63 2.77 -2.71
C ALA A 165 5.92 2.75 -1.20
N LEU A 166 5.98 3.93 -0.55
CA LEU A 166 6.15 4.02 0.90
C LEU A 166 4.99 3.38 1.67
N THR A 167 3.77 3.45 1.13
CA THR A 167 2.60 2.73 1.66
C THR A 167 2.83 1.21 1.62
N ASN A 168 3.33 0.68 0.50
CA ASN A 168 3.71 -0.73 0.38
C ASN A 168 4.84 -1.10 1.34
N VAL A 169 5.85 -0.24 1.53
CA VAL A 169 6.90 -0.46 2.55
C VAL A 169 6.28 -0.58 3.95
N ALA A 170 5.38 0.33 4.32
CA ALA A 170 4.71 0.29 5.62
C ALA A 170 3.88 -0.99 5.81
N ILE A 171 3.15 -1.42 4.77
CA ILE A 171 2.43 -2.70 4.75
C ILE A 171 3.40 -3.87 4.94
N GLY A 172 4.48 -3.93 4.15
CA GLY A 172 5.44 -5.02 4.19
C GLY A 172 6.17 -5.13 5.53
N LEU A 173 6.57 -4.00 6.11
CA LEU A 173 7.16 -3.95 7.46
C LEU A 173 6.17 -4.45 8.52
N ALA A 174 4.91 -4.03 8.45
CA ALA A 174 3.89 -4.49 9.39
C ALA A 174 3.62 -6.00 9.27
N LEU A 175 3.57 -6.53 8.04
CA LEU A 175 3.42 -7.97 7.80
C LEU A 175 4.59 -8.76 8.38
N ALA A 176 5.82 -8.33 8.17
CA ALA A 176 7.00 -8.98 8.72
C ALA A 176 6.97 -9.05 10.26
N GLN A 177 6.31 -8.10 10.91
CA GLN A 177 6.16 -8.02 12.38
C GLN A 177 5.03 -8.90 12.94
N LEU A 178 4.13 -9.42 12.09
CA LEU A 178 3.12 -10.42 12.53
C LEU A 178 3.77 -11.74 12.95
N GLY A 179 5.03 -11.97 12.56
CA GLY A 179 5.83 -13.13 12.94
C GLY A 179 5.55 -14.37 12.10
N GLY A 180 6.56 -15.25 11.98
CA GLY A 180 6.47 -16.48 11.20
C GLY A 180 6.89 -16.31 9.73
N ARG A 181 7.51 -17.37 9.17
CA ARG A 181 8.21 -17.34 7.88
C ARG A 181 7.38 -16.82 6.71
N TRP A 182 6.08 -17.13 6.68
CA TRP A 182 5.21 -16.77 5.55
C TRP A 182 4.85 -15.29 5.55
N TRP A 183 4.63 -14.69 6.72
CA TRP A 183 4.37 -13.26 6.84
C TRP A 183 5.63 -12.43 6.56
N THR A 184 6.80 -12.92 7.00
CA THR A 184 8.09 -12.32 6.63
C THR A 184 8.32 -12.38 5.12
N LEU A 185 8.08 -13.53 4.47
CA LEU A 185 8.21 -13.65 3.03
C LEU A 185 7.27 -12.69 2.29
N ALA A 186 5.99 -12.67 2.66
CA ALA A 186 5.01 -11.77 2.06
C ALA A 186 5.43 -10.30 2.23
N GLY A 187 5.82 -9.90 3.44
CA GLY A 187 6.29 -8.53 3.71
C GLY A 187 7.52 -8.14 2.88
N THR A 188 8.51 -9.03 2.77
CA THR A 188 9.70 -8.81 1.94
C THR A 188 9.34 -8.64 0.46
N LEU A 189 8.46 -9.48 -0.08
CA LEU A 189 8.03 -9.37 -1.48
C LEU A 189 7.34 -8.05 -1.77
N VAL A 190 6.49 -7.57 -0.84
CA VAL A 190 5.82 -6.26 -0.96
C VAL A 190 6.85 -5.12 -0.94
N ILE A 191 7.87 -5.19 -0.10
CA ILE A 191 8.92 -4.16 -0.04
C ILE A 191 9.75 -4.16 -1.33
N VAL A 192 10.19 -5.33 -1.80
CA VAL A 192 11.00 -5.46 -3.02
C VAL A 192 10.27 -4.94 -4.26
N ALA A 193 8.94 -5.10 -4.30
CA ALA A 193 8.09 -4.56 -5.37
C ALA A 193 8.14 -3.02 -5.49
N CYS A 194 8.72 -2.29 -4.53
CA CYS A 194 8.91 -0.84 -4.62
C CYS A 194 10.09 -0.45 -5.54
N VAL A 195 11.03 -1.37 -5.82
CA VAL A 195 12.18 -1.08 -6.69
C VAL A 195 11.73 -0.76 -8.13
N PRO A 196 10.87 -1.57 -8.78
CA PRO A 196 10.31 -1.23 -10.09
C PRO A 196 9.57 0.12 -10.12
N THR A 197 8.91 0.53 -9.03
CA THR A 197 8.26 1.86 -8.98
C THR A 197 9.27 2.99 -9.13
N LEU A 198 10.40 2.92 -8.42
CA LEU A 198 11.46 3.93 -8.56
C LEU A 198 12.10 3.91 -9.95
N MET A 199 12.29 2.72 -10.52
CA MET A 199 12.80 2.57 -11.88
C MET A 199 11.84 3.16 -12.91
N ALA A 200 10.54 2.96 -12.75
CA ALA A 200 9.51 3.53 -13.62
C ALA A 200 9.41 5.05 -13.52
N ILE A 201 9.58 5.63 -12.33
CA ILE A 201 9.63 7.10 -12.17
C ILE A 201 10.88 7.66 -12.88
N ALA A 202 12.02 6.99 -12.75
CA ALA A 202 13.28 7.47 -13.32
C ALA A 202 13.37 7.27 -14.85
N LEU A 203 12.81 6.17 -15.36
CA LEU A 203 12.91 5.71 -16.75
C LEU A 203 11.58 5.13 -17.22
N PRO A 204 10.51 5.95 -17.35
CA PRO A 204 9.15 5.49 -17.60
C PRO A 204 9.01 4.77 -18.95
N ALA A 205 9.73 5.19 -19.98
CA ALA A 205 9.74 4.54 -21.29
C ALA A 205 10.25 3.08 -21.26
N HIS A 206 10.94 2.65 -20.21
CA HIS A 206 11.45 1.28 -20.06
C HIS A 206 10.69 0.46 -19.01
N TYR A 207 10.18 1.12 -17.97
CA TYR A 207 9.66 0.44 -16.78
C TYR A 207 8.24 0.87 -16.39
N GLY A 208 7.60 1.81 -17.09
CA GLY A 208 6.24 2.28 -16.79
C GLY A 208 5.22 1.15 -16.68
N TRP A 209 5.32 0.16 -17.56
CA TRP A 209 4.47 -1.04 -17.56
C TRP A 209 4.52 -1.84 -16.24
N THR A 210 5.59 -1.69 -15.44
CA THR A 210 5.73 -2.39 -14.15
C THR A 210 4.96 -1.73 -13.02
N LEU A 211 4.56 -0.47 -13.15
CA LEU A 211 3.97 0.32 -12.04
C LEU A 211 2.71 -0.32 -11.47
N LEU A 212 1.81 -0.79 -12.35
CA LEU A 212 0.56 -1.41 -11.92
C LEU A 212 0.82 -2.68 -11.11
N ALA A 213 1.76 -3.53 -11.55
CA ALA A 213 2.13 -4.75 -10.85
C ALA A 213 2.87 -4.45 -9.53
N ALA A 214 3.77 -3.46 -9.54
CA ALA A 214 4.54 -3.02 -8.39
C ALA A 214 3.66 -2.47 -7.27
N ALA A 215 2.74 -1.56 -7.61
CA ALA A 215 1.77 -1.03 -6.67
C ALA A 215 0.76 -2.11 -6.24
N GLY A 216 0.16 -2.79 -7.21
CA GLY A 216 -0.90 -3.79 -7.01
C GLY A 216 -0.48 -5.01 -6.20
N GLY A 217 0.79 -5.44 -6.29
CA GLY A 217 1.29 -6.59 -5.53
C GLY A 217 1.10 -6.44 -4.02
N GLY A 218 1.43 -5.27 -3.46
CA GLY A 218 1.21 -4.97 -2.04
C GLY A 218 -0.28 -4.93 -1.67
N TRP A 219 -1.11 -4.43 -2.59
CA TRP A 219 -2.54 -4.29 -2.40
C TRP A 219 -3.25 -5.65 -2.36
N ILE A 220 -2.86 -6.58 -3.23
CA ILE A 220 -3.38 -7.96 -3.22
C ILE A 220 -3.01 -8.67 -1.92
N VAL A 221 -1.77 -8.53 -1.45
CA VAL A 221 -1.34 -9.09 -0.15
C VAL A 221 -2.14 -8.49 1.00
N LEU A 222 -2.37 -7.17 0.99
CA LEU A 222 -3.18 -6.49 2.01
C LEU A 222 -4.64 -6.98 1.98
N LEU A 223 -5.23 -7.14 0.80
CA LEU A 223 -6.59 -7.64 0.63
C LEU A 223 -6.73 -9.08 1.14
N GLY A 224 -5.79 -9.95 0.80
CA GLY A 224 -5.73 -11.32 1.32
C GLY A 224 -5.61 -11.34 2.84
N THR A 225 -4.78 -10.46 3.40
CA THR A 225 -4.63 -10.29 4.85
C THR A 225 -5.95 -9.81 5.49
N ALA A 226 -6.63 -8.84 4.87
CA ALA A 226 -7.92 -8.33 5.32
C ALA A 226 -9.01 -9.41 5.31
N ALA A 227 -9.03 -10.28 4.30
CA ALA A 227 -9.95 -11.40 4.23
C ALA A 227 -9.71 -12.41 5.38
N ILE A 228 -8.45 -12.81 5.60
CA ILE A 228 -8.06 -13.72 6.68
C ILE A 228 -8.41 -13.11 8.06
N ALA A 229 -8.06 -11.85 8.27
CA ALA A 229 -8.29 -11.16 9.54
C ALA A 229 -9.79 -10.94 9.81
N SER A 230 -10.58 -10.58 8.79
CA SER A 230 -12.03 -10.43 8.90
C SER A 230 -12.70 -11.77 9.25
N TRP A 231 -12.30 -12.86 8.59
CA TRP A 231 -12.80 -14.21 8.91
C TRP A 231 -12.49 -14.60 10.36
N ARG A 232 -11.24 -14.44 10.79
CA ARG A 232 -10.83 -14.77 12.17
C ARG A 232 -11.55 -13.89 13.20
N GLY A 233 -11.70 -12.60 12.91
CA GLY A 233 -12.34 -11.65 13.79
C GLY A 233 -13.84 -11.89 13.95
N VAL A 234 -14.55 -12.12 12.85
CA VAL A 234 -16.02 -12.26 12.83
C VAL A 234 -16.46 -13.68 13.17
N VAL A 235 -15.85 -14.69 12.54
CA VAL A 235 -16.30 -16.09 12.66
C VAL A 235 -15.66 -16.78 13.87
N GLN A 236 -14.37 -16.53 14.11
CA GLN A 236 -13.64 -17.21 15.19
C GLN A 236 -13.56 -16.37 16.47
N ALA A 237 -13.99 -15.10 16.44
CA ALA A 237 -13.81 -14.13 17.53
C ALA A 237 -12.35 -14.05 18.01
N ARG A 238 -11.38 -14.18 17.08
CA ARG A 238 -9.94 -14.20 17.37
C ARG A 238 -9.20 -13.10 16.59
N PRO A 239 -8.19 -12.45 17.19
CA PRO A 239 -7.32 -11.53 16.45
C PRO A 239 -6.51 -12.26 15.39
N LEU A 240 -5.94 -11.50 14.45
CA LEU A 240 -5.04 -12.04 13.44
C LEU A 240 -3.77 -12.60 14.10
N VAL A 241 -3.20 -11.84 15.05
CA VAL A 241 -2.07 -12.27 15.87
C VAL A 241 -2.53 -12.46 17.30
N VAL A 242 -2.30 -13.65 17.84
CA VAL A 242 -2.42 -13.88 19.28
C VAL A 242 -1.10 -13.41 19.87
N ALA A 243 -1.14 -12.30 20.62
CA ALA A 243 0.04 -11.84 21.36
C ALA A 243 0.60 -13.04 22.15
N PRO A 244 1.93 -13.28 22.14
CA PRO A 244 2.50 -14.32 22.97
C PRO A 244 2.03 -14.06 24.39
N THR A 245 1.22 -14.97 24.92
CA THR A 245 0.76 -14.90 26.31
C THR A 245 2.00 -14.68 27.14
N ALA A 246 2.03 -13.58 27.90
CA ALA A 246 3.13 -13.31 28.81
C ALA A 246 3.40 -14.62 29.57
N PRO A 247 4.67 -15.08 29.64
CA PRO A 247 4.98 -16.31 30.32
C PRO A 247 4.31 -16.26 31.70
N PRO A 248 3.66 -17.34 32.14
CA PRO A 248 2.97 -17.35 33.42
C PRO A 248 3.92 -16.76 34.46
N PRO A 249 3.46 -15.82 35.32
CA PRO A 249 4.32 -15.17 36.29
C PRO A 249 5.12 -16.26 36.98
N ARG A 250 6.46 -16.22 36.84
CA ARG A 250 7.33 -17.20 37.50
C ARG A 250 6.83 -17.30 38.93
N PRO A 251 6.50 -18.50 39.45
CA PRO A 251 6.07 -18.62 40.82
C PRO A 251 7.11 -17.89 41.65
N ILE A 252 6.70 -16.78 42.28
CA ILE A 252 7.57 -16.08 43.21
C ILE A 252 7.89 -17.15 44.23
N ALA A 253 9.13 -17.65 44.17
CA ALA A 253 9.62 -18.60 45.14
C ALA A 253 9.44 -17.88 46.48
N ARG A 254 8.39 -18.25 47.22
CA ARG A 254 8.19 -17.75 48.57
C ARG A 254 9.53 -17.98 49.25
N PRO A 255 10.17 -16.94 49.82
CA PRO A 255 11.44 -17.11 50.50
C PRO A 255 11.25 -18.26 51.48
N SER A 256 11.91 -19.38 51.18
CA SER A 256 11.83 -20.60 51.97
C SER A 256 12.09 -20.18 53.40
N ALA A 257 11.12 -20.45 54.27
CA ALA A 257 11.21 -20.15 55.70
C ALA A 257 12.61 -20.52 56.16
N ARG A 258 13.33 -19.47 56.59
CA ARG A 258 14.62 -19.45 57.28
C ARG A 258 14.95 -20.85 57.83
N ARG A 259 15.81 -21.58 57.12
CA ARG A 259 16.40 -22.83 57.61
C ARG A 259 17.04 -22.48 58.95
N GLN A 260 16.50 -23.01 60.05
CA GLN A 260 17.09 -22.83 61.37
C GLN A 260 18.56 -23.26 61.29
N ALA A 261 19.46 -22.39 61.74
CA ALA A 261 20.87 -22.66 61.78
C ALA A 261 21.10 -23.91 62.64
N SER A 262 21.72 -24.95 62.06
CA SER A 262 22.23 -26.06 62.83
C SER A 262 23.28 -25.55 63.82
N PRO A 263 23.27 -25.99 65.09
CA PRO A 263 24.25 -25.57 66.07
C PRO A 263 25.67 -26.04 65.68
N PRO A 264 26.71 -25.33 66.14
CA PRO A 264 28.09 -25.67 65.82
C PRO A 264 28.48 -27.02 66.43
N ALA A 265 29.00 -27.92 65.60
CA ALA A 265 29.59 -29.18 66.06
C ALA A 265 30.91 -28.89 66.77
N THR A 266 30.89 -28.92 68.10
CA THR A 266 32.09 -28.99 68.94
C THR A 266 32.61 -30.44 68.94
N GLY A 267 33.55 -30.72 68.03
CA GLY A 267 34.24 -32.01 67.94
C GLY A 267 35.71 -31.89 68.32
N PHE A 268 35.98 -31.82 69.62
CA PHE A 268 37.32 -31.89 70.21
C PHE A 268 37.90 -33.31 70.08
N GLY A 269 39.09 -33.42 69.45
CA GLY A 269 40.20 -34.31 69.82
C GLY A 269 40.01 -35.83 69.89
N ARG A 270 40.80 -36.56 69.09
CA ARG A 270 41.70 -37.62 69.63
C ARG A 270 42.79 -38.02 68.65
N ARG A 271 44.05 -37.67 69.00
CA ARG A 271 45.25 -38.40 68.59
C ARG A 271 45.21 -39.80 69.21
N ARG A 272 45.54 -40.85 68.44
CA ARG A 272 46.27 -42.02 68.94
C ARG A 272 47.11 -42.65 67.84
N ARG A 273 48.42 -42.62 68.11
CA ARG A 273 49.53 -43.50 67.72
C ARG A 273 49.87 -43.62 66.24
#